data_AF-V9TQC0-F1
#
_entry.id   AF-V9TQC0-F1
#
_cell.length_a   1.000
_cell.length_b   1.000
_cell.length_c   1.000
_cell.angle_alpha   90.00
_cell.angle_beta   90.00
_cell.angle_gamma   90.00
#
_symmetry.space_group_name_H-M   'P 1'
#
loop_
_entity.id
_entity.type
_entity.pdbx_description
1 polymer ?
#
loop_
_entity_poly.entity_id
_entity_poly.type
_entity_poly.pdbx_seq_one_letter_code
_entity_poly.pdbx_strand_id
1 'polypeptide(L)'
;DKKYWWYIVHLWVEGVWELLMASILAFLLLKLPGVDREVVEKWLYVIVAAALFSGILGTGHHYYWIGTPGYWQWIGSIFSSLEVLPFFAMLAFAFVLVWKGRRDHPNKAALLWSLGCATLAFFGAGIWGLL
;
A
#
# COMPACT_ATOMS: atom_id res chain seq x y z
N ASP A 1 -2.84 -25.19 -11.62
CA ASP A 1 -1.74 -24.31 -12.09
C ASP A 1 -2.09 -22.83 -11.91
N LYS A 2 -3.21 -22.31 -12.41
CA LYS A 2 -3.59 -20.88 -12.39
C LYS A 2 -3.82 -20.28 -11.00
N LYS A 3 -4.33 -21.05 -10.03
CA LYS A 3 -4.54 -20.56 -8.66
C LYS A 3 -3.22 -20.20 -7.96
N TYR A 4 -2.20 -21.05 -8.11
CA TYR A 4 -0.88 -20.84 -7.50
C TYR A 4 -0.08 -19.74 -8.18
N TRP A 5 -0.35 -19.46 -9.46
CA TRP A 5 0.29 -18.35 -10.17
C TRP A 5 0.02 -17.01 -9.48
N TRP A 6 -1.18 -16.80 -8.94
CA TRP A 6 -1.53 -15.58 -8.21
C TRP A 6 -0.87 -15.46 -6.83
N TYR A 7 -0.32 -16.53 -6.26
CA TYR A 7 0.55 -16.40 -5.08
C TYR A 7 1.88 -15.73 -5.44
N ILE A 8 2.34 -15.89 -6.69
CA ILE A 8 3.53 -15.19 -7.15
C ILE A 8 3.17 -13.79 -7.63
N VAL A 9 2.12 -13.62 -8.42
CA VAL A 9 1.79 -12.30 -8.98
C VAL A 9 1.18 -11.37 -7.96
N HIS A 10 0.12 -11.79 -7.27
CA HIS A 10 -0.58 -10.90 -6.35
C HIS A 10 0.09 -10.87 -4.97
N LEU A 11 0.48 -12.02 -4.39
CA LEU A 11 1.10 -11.98 -3.06
C LEU A 11 2.58 -11.63 -3.09
N TRP A 12 3.36 -12.24 -3.98
CA TRP A 12 4.79 -11.94 -4.05
C TRP A 12 5.10 -10.64 -4.81
N VAL A 13 4.57 -10.41 -6.02
CA VAL A 13 4.85 -9.13 -6.71
C VAL A 13 4.11 -7.99 -6.00
N GLU A 14 2.79 -7.95 -6.06
CA GLU A 14 2.03 -6.82 -5.52
C GLU A 14 2.22 -6.69 -3.98
N GLY A 15 1.90 -7.72 -3.21
CA GLY A 15 1.99 -7.69 -1.75
C GLY A 15 3.40 -7.40 -1.19
N VAL A 16 4.46 -8.11 -1.62
CA VAL A 16 5.80 -7.89 -1.03
C VAL A 16 6.41 -6.55 -1.48
N TRP A 17 6.25 -6.15 -2.75
CA TRP A 17 6.80 -4.88 -3.21
C TRP A 17 6.10 -3.68 -2.57
N GLU A 18 4.82 -3.78 -2.24
CA GLU A 18 4.10 -2.79 -1.45
C GLU A 18 4.67 -2.62 -0.04
N LEU A 19 4.95 -3.72 0.66
CA LEU A 19 5.55 -3.67 1.99
C LEU A 19 6.96 -3.07 1.96
N LEU A 20 7.75 -3.39 0.93
CA LEU A 20 9.05 -2.79 0.70
C LEU A 20 8.92 -1.29 0.43
N MET A 21 8.01 -0.89 -0.45
CA MET A 21 7.75 0.52 -0.74
C MET A 21 7.30 1.27 0.52
N ALA A 22 6.35 0.75 1.29
CA ALA A 22 5.89 1.34 2.53
C ALA A 22 7.04 1.53 3.55
N SER A 23 7.93 0.54 3.64
CA SER A 23 9.10 0.61 4.51
C SER A 23 10.13 1.66 4.06
N ILE A 24 10.39 1.77 2.75
CA ILE A 24 11.26 2.79 2.17
C ILE A 24 10.67 4.19 2.38
N LEU A 25 9.37 4.36 2.11
CA LEU A 25 8.68 5.62 2.32
C LEU A 25 8.66 6.03 3.79
N ALA A 26 8.39 5.10 4.72
CA ALA A 26 8.46 5.37 6.15
C ALA A 26 9.87 5.80 6.58
N PHE A 27 10.91 5.15 6.06
CA PHE A 27 12.30 5.55 6.31
C PHE A 27 12.58 6.98 5.82
N LEU A 28 12.19 7.31 4.58
CA LEU A 28 12.38 8.65 4.01
C LEU A 28 11.60 9.72 4.80
N LEU A 29 10.35 9.43 5.17
CA LEU A 29 9.48 10.32 5.95
C LEU A 29 9.91 10.46 7.41
N LEU A 30 10.71 9.53 7.95
CA LEU A 30 11.37 9.68 9.23
C LEU A 30 12.58 10.63 9.13
N LYS A 31 13.35 10.56 8.04
CA LYS A 31 14.61 11.31 7.88
C LYS A 31 14.42 12.74 7.38
N LEU A 32 13.55 12.94 6.39
CA LEU A 32 13.47 14.20 5.64
C LEU A 32 12.69 15.30 6.40
N PRO A 33 11.42 15.12 6.81
CA PRO A 33 10.61 16.18 7.40
C PRO A 33 10.88 16.39 8.91
N GLY A 34 11.52 15.40 9.55
CA GLY A 34 11.88 15.43 10.97
C GLY A 34 10.70 15.20 11.92
N VAL A 35 9.74 14.35 11.54
CA VAL A 35 8.65 13.92 12.43
C VAL A 35 9.15 12.84 13.40
N ASP A 36 8.54 12.78 14.59
CA ASP A 36 8.86 11.79 15.60
C ASP A 36 8.69 10.36 15.10
N ARG A 37 9.69 9.52 15.39
CA ARG A 37 9.75 8.11 14.99
C ARG A 37 8.52 7.33 15.45
N GLU A 38 8.04 7.59 16.66
CA GLU A 38 6.87 6.91 17.22
C GLU A 38 5.61 7.09 16.35
N VAL A 39 5.44 8.27 15.76
CA VAL A 39 4.31 8.56 14.87
C VAL A 39 4.45 7.76 13.57
N VAL A 40 5.64 7.80 12.96
CA VAL A 40 5.90 7.12 11.68
C VAL A 40 5.76 5.59 11.82
N GLU A 41 6.31 5.01 12.89
CA GLU A 41 6.26 3.57 13.12
C GLU A 41 4.84 3.06 13.36
N LYS A 42 4.05 3.76 14.19
CA LYS A 42 2.64 3.39 14.43
C LYS A 42 1.85 3.38 13.12
N TRP A 43 2.04 4.39 12.26
CA TRP A 43 1.38 4.43 10.96
C TRP A 43 1.84 3.33 10.03
N LEU A 44 3.14 3.04 9.99
CA LEU A 44 3.67 1.93 9.19
C LEU A 44 3.02 0.61 9.60
N TYR A 45 2.91 0.31 10.89
CA TYR A 45 2.26 -0.91 11.35
C TYR A 45 0.79 -1.00 10.95
N VAL A 46 0.04 0.10 11.06
CA VAL A 46 -1.38 0.14 10.63
C VAL A 46 -1.51 -0.10 9.13
N ILE A 47 -0.69 0.56 8.30
CA ILE A 47 -0.72 0.41 6.84
C ILE A 47 -0.34 -1.02 6.44
N VAL A 48 0.74 -1.57 7.00
CA VAL A 48 1.20 -2.94 6.73
C VAL A 48 0.14 -3.97 7.14
N ALA A 49 -0.47 -3.80 8.31
CA ALA A 49 -1.53 -4.70 8.76
C ALA A 49 -2.75 -4.63 7.85
N ALA A 50 -3.16 -3.43 7.44
CA ALA A 50 -4.26 -3.24 6.51
C ALA A 50 -3.96 -3.90 5.16
N ALA A 51 -2.79 -3.64 4.57
CA ALA A 51 -2.36 -4.21 3.29
C ALA A 51 -2.32 -5.74 3.31
N LEU A 52 -1.74 -6.34 4.35
CA LEU A 52 -1.71 -7.79 4.49
C LEU A 52 -3.10 -8.40 4.69
N PHE A 53 -3.92 -7.78 5.53
CA PHE A 53 -5.26 -8.29 5.82
C PHE A 53 -6.17 -8.23 4.59
N SER A 54 -6.13 -7.13 3.84
CA SER A 54 -6.88 -6.99 2.60
C SER A 54 -6.28 -7.84 1.48
N GLY A 55 -4.99 -7.71 1.16
CA GLY A 55 -4.38 -8.35 -0.02
C GLY A 55 -4.28 -9.88 0.06
N ILE A 56 -4.06 -10.46 1.25
CA ILE A 56 -4.03 -11.93 1.38
C ILE A 56 -5.35 -12.56 0.94
N LEU A 57 -6.47 -11.97 1.35
CA LEU A 57 -7.80 -12.45 0.98
C LEU A 57 -8.28 -11.86 -0.36
N GLY A 58 -7.78 -10.67 -0.70
CA GLY A 58 -8.00 -9.93 -1.94
C GLY A 58 -7.47 -10.64 -3.18
N THR A 59 -6.45 -11.51 -3.01
CA THR A 59 -6.03 -12.48 -4.05
C THR A 59 -7.21 -13.21 -4.69
N GLY A 60 -8.30 -13.40 -3.94
CA GLY A 60 -9.55 -13.97 -4.40
C GLY A 60 -10.17 -13.31 -5.64
N HIS A 61 -9.91 -12.02 -5.90
CA HIS A 61 -10.44 -11.32 -7.07
C HIS A 61 -9.94 -11.86 -8.41
N HIS A 62 -8.80 -12.54 -8.40
CA HIS A 62 -8.26 -13.22 -9.56
C HIS A 62 -8.89 -14.61 -9.81
N TYR A 63 -9.72 -15.08 -8.87
CA TYR A 63 -10.32 -16.39 -8.90
C TYR A 63 -11.75 -16.40 -9.45
N TYR A 64 -12.34 -15.23 -9.70
CA TYR A 64 -13.74 -15.07 -10.09
C TYR A 64 -14.17 -15.93 -11.27
N TRP A 65 -13.30 -16.04 -12.28
CA TRP A 65 -13.66 -16.58 -13.60
C TRP A 65 -12.77 -17.74 -14.05
N ILE A 66 -11.98 -18.33 -13.14
CA ILE A 66 -11.08 -19.46 -13.48
C ILE A 66 -11.60 -20.82 -12.98
N GLY A 67 -12.90 -20.89 -12.62
CA GLY A 67 -13.56 -22.13 -12.18
C GLY A 67 -13.35 -22.50 -10.71
N THR A 68 -13.00 -21.52 -9.85
CA THR A 68 -12.94 -21.76 -8.39
C THR A 68 -14.34 -21.76 -7.76
N PRO A 69 -14.50 -22.28 -6.53
CA PRO A 69 -15.79 -22.24 -5.83
C PRO A 69 -16.35 -20.82 -5.66
N GLY A 70 -17.68 -20.69 -5.74
CA GLY A 70 -18.36 -19.38 -5.76
C GLY A 70 -18.15 -18.50 -4.52
N TYR A 71 -17.72 -19.05 -3.38
CA TYR A 71 -17.39 -18.25 -2.20
C TYR A 71 -16.24 -17.26 -2.44
N TRP A 72 -15.36 -17.52 -3.43
CA TRP A 72 -14.28 -16.61 -3.78
C TRP A 72 -14.77 -15.30 -4.41
N GLN A 73 -15.95 -15.29 -5.02
CA GLN A 73 -16.54 -14.04 -5.50
C GLN A 73 -16.81 -13.10 -4.32
N TRP A 74 -17.41 -13.61 -3.25
CA TRP A 74 -17.68 -12.84 -2.03
C TRP A 74 -16.41 -12.42 -1.30
N ILE A 75 -15.48 -13.36 -1.07
CA ILE A 75 -14.23 -13.06 -0.37
C ILE A 75 -13.39 -12.07 -1.19
N GLY A 76 -13.15 -12.38 -2.47
CA GLY A 76 -12.38 -11.50 -3.34
C GLY A 76 -12.98 -10.10 -3.41
N SER A 77 -14.31 -9.98 -3.56
CA SER A 77 -14.95 -8.67 -3.74
C SER A 77 -14.82 -7.79 -2.51
N ILE A 78 -15.03 -8.37 -1.32
CA ILE A 78 -14.93 -7.62 -0.07
C ILE A 78 -13.48 -7.21 0.18
N PHE A 79 -12.55 -8.15 0.12
CA PHE A 79 -11.18 -7.91 0.55
C PHE A 79 -10.36 -7.12 -0.47
N SER A 80 -10.55 -7.31 -1.78
CA SER A 80 -9.89 -6.50 -2.80
C SER A 80 -10.39 -5.05 -2.79
N SER A 81 -11.68 -4.83 -2.52
CA SER A 81 -12.21 -3.47 -2.35
C SER A 81 -11.58 -2.74 -1.16
N LEU A 82 -11.20 -3.47 -0.10
CA LEU A 82 -10.53 -2.91 1.07
C LEU A 82 -9.06 -2.55 0.81
N GLU A 83 -8.44 -3.06 -0.26
CA GLU A 83 -7.03 -2.75 -0.61
C GLU A 83 -6.82 -1.28 -0.96
N VAL A 84 -7.88 -0.53 -1.30
CA VAL A 84 -7.80 0.93 -1.48
C VAL A 84 -7.41 1.68 -0.20
N LEU A 85 -7.76 1.13 0.97
CA LEU A 85 -7.56 1.77 2.26
C LEU A 85 -6.07 1.97 2.63
N PRO A 86 -5.20 0.94 2.58
CA PRO A 86 -3.77 1.13 2.83
C PRO A 86 -3.10 2.08 1.83
N PHE A 87 -3.52 2.08 0.55
CA PHE A 87 -2.99 3.04 -0.42
C PHE A 87 -3.40 4.49 -0.13
N PHE A 88 -4.68 4.71 0.20
CA PHE A 88 -5.15 6.03 0.59
C PHE A 88 -4.47 6.50 1.88
N ALA A 89 -4.35 5.62 2.86
CA ALA A 89 -3.64 5.89 4.10
C ALA A 89 -2.19 6.31 3.82
N MET A 90 -1.46 5.55 3.00
CA MET A 90 -0.09 5.87 2.62
C MET A 90 0.04 7.27 1.99
N LEU A 91 -0.86 7.61 1.06
CA LEU A 91 -0.93 8.94 0.47
C LEU A 91 -1.18 10.02 1.53
N ALA A 92 -2.24 9.89 2.31
CA ALA A 92 -2.62 10.85 3.33
C ALA A 92 -1.48 11.07 4.34
N PHE A 93 -0.87 10.00 4.84
CA PHE A 93 0.22 10.09 5.81
C PHE A 93 1.47 10.69 5.23
N ALA A 94 1.84 10.38 3.99
CA ALA A 94 2.98 11.02 3.34
C ALA A 94 2.82 12.55 3.33
N PHE A 95 1.66 13.05 2.90
CA PHE A 95 1.40 14.50 2.87
C PHE A 95 1.29 15.11 4.27
N VAL A 96 0.61 14.45 5.22
CA VAL A 96 0.47 14.94 6.60
C VAL A 96 1.83 15.02 7.30
N LEU A 97 2.70 14.01 7.14
CA LEU A 97 4.03 14.00 7.76
C LEU A 97 4.94 15.06 7.16
N VAL A 98 4.86 15.31 5.86
CA VAL A 98 5.60 16.41 5.23
C VAL A 98 5.09 17.77 5.70
N TRP A 99 3.77 17.97 5.80
CA TRP A 99 3.18 19.23 6.24
C TRP A 99 3.47 19.55 7.71
N LYS A 100 3.42 18.54 8.59
CA LYS A 100 3.78 18.69 10.01
C LYS A 100 5.29 18.79 10.24
N GLY A 101 6.08 18.27 9.31
CA GLY A 101 7.53 18.35 9.33
C GLY A 101 8.00 19.81 9.36
N ARG A 102 8.99 20.09 10.21
CA ARG A 102 9.59 21.44 10.34
C ARG A 102 11.02 21.48 9.83
N ARG A 103 11.57 20.35 9.39
CA ARG A 103 12.95 20.27 8.91
C ARG A 103 13.03 20.68 7.45
N ASP A 104 13.81 21.72 7.19
CA ASP A 104 14.20 22.10 5.84
C ASP A 104 15.39 21.26 5.37
N HIS A 105 15.09 20.06 4.84
CA HIS A 105 16.13 19.13 4.37
C HIS A 105 16.57 19.47 2.94
N PRO A 106 17.89 19.45 2.61
CA PRO A 106 18.39 19.83 1.29
C PRO A 106 18.02 18.83 0.18
N ASN A 107 17.80 17.56 0.51
CA ASN A 107 17.38 16.53 -0.45
C ASN A 107 15.87 16.64 -0.80
N LYS A 108 15.51 17.66 -1.59
CA LYS A 108 14.14 17.88 -2.07
C LYS A 108 13.67 16.82 -3.06
N ALA A 109 14.60 16.25 -3.83
CA ALA A 109 14.28 15.20 -4.80
C ALA A 109 13.71 13.95 -4.11
N ALA A 110 14.33 13.47 -3.03
CA ALA A 110 13.82 12.33 -2.27
C ALA A 110 12.46 12.61 -1.62
N LEU A 111 12.22 13.84 -1.17
CA LEU A 111 10.94 14.25 -0.60
C LEU A 111 9.82 14.22 -1.65
N LEU A 112 10.07 14.85 -2.81
CA LEU A 112 9.14 14.86 -3.93
C LEU A 112 8.89 13.45 -4.48
N TRP A 113 9.94 12.63 -4.57
CA TRP A 113 9.81 11.23 -4.96
C TRP A 113 8.92 10.45 -3.99
N SER A 114 9.08 10.67 -2.68
CA SER A 114 8.23 10.01 -1.66
C SER A 114 6.76 10.36 -1.82
N LEU A 115 6.44 11.65 -2.01
CA LEU A 115 5.07 12.12 -2.25
C LEU A 115 4.52 11.61 -3.58
N GLY A 116 5.35 11.60 -4.63
CA GLY A 116 5.00 11.10 -5.96
C GLY A 116 4.68 9.60 -5.93
N CYS A 117 5.51 8.78 -5.29
CA CYS A 117 5.27 7.35 -5.12
C CYS A 117 3.95 7.07 -4.39
N ALA A 118 3.69 7.74 -3.27
CA ALA A 118 2.43 7.55 -2.54
C ALA A 118 1.21 7.99 -3.39
N THR A 119 1.36 9.03 -4.21
CA THR A 119 0.31 9.49 -5.13
C THR A 119 0.05 8.48 -6.23
N LEU A 120 1.10 8.00 -6.90
CA LEU A 120 0.98 6.99 -7.96
C LEU A 120 0.49 5.66 -7.41
N ALA A 121 0.85 5.26 -6.19
CA ALA A 121 0.31 4.07 -5.57
C ALA A 121 -1.21 4.19 -5.34
N PHE A 122 -1.69 5.33 -4.83
CA PHE A 122 -3.11 5.52 -4.61
C PHE A 122 -3.94 5.62 -5.89
N PHE A 123 -3.52 6.41 -6.88
CA PHE A 123 -4.28 6.49 -8.13
C PHE A 123 -4.08 5.24 -8.99
N GLY A 124 -2.86 4.72 -9.04
CA GLY A 124 -2.44 3.47 -9.71
C GLY A 124 -3.21 2.25 -9.23
N ALA A 125 -2.86 1.78 -8.05
CA ALA A 125 -3.42 0.56 -7.49
C ALA A 125 -4.76 0.80 -6.78
N GLY A 126 -4.91 1.92 -6.07
CA GLY A 126 -6.14 2.22 -5.35
C GLY A 126 -7.33 2.55 -6.25
N ILE A 127 -7.25 3.63 -7.04
CA ILE A 127 -8.39 4.10 -7.85
C ILE A 127 -8.53 3.29 -9.14
N TRP A 128 -7.49 3.19 -9.96
CA TRP A 128 -7.59 2.44 -11.22
C TRP A 128 -7.65 0.93 -11.01
N GLY A 129 -7.14 0.40 -9.89
CA GLY A 129 -7.33 -1.01 -9.54
C GLY A 129 -8.76 -1.36 -9.10
N LEU A 130 -9.57 -0.37 -8.71
CA LEU A 130 -10.97 -0.53 -8.33
C LEU A 130 -11.96 -0.48 -9.52
N LEU A 131 -11.54 0.04 -10.68
CA LEU A 131 -12.36 0.22 -11.89
C LEU A 131 -12.38 -1.04 -12.76
#